data_AF-A0A645D0D2-F1
#
_entry.id   AF-A0A645D0D2-F1
#
_cell.length_a   1.000
_cell.length_b   1.000
_cell.length_c   1.000
_cell.angle_alpha   90.00
_cell.angle_beta   90.00
_cell.angle_gamma   90.00
#
_symmetry.space_group_name_H-M   'P 1'
#
loop_
_entity.id
_entity.type
_entity.pdbx_description
1 polymer ?
#
loop_
_entity_poly.entity_id
_entity_poly.type
_entity_poly.pdbx_seq_one_letter_code
_entity_poly.pdbx_strand_id
1 'polypeptide(L)'
;MTVEEIYKNRDKFSQEVQAVASVDLAKMGLVIVSFTVKEVTDENGYLDALGQPRIAQVKRDAHIAQAEADKETRIKRAQAEQESKEAEILRETQIAESNKQKELKLAAFRQEQDVAKAKADNAYALEKAQLDILLKEKEMNVDITERVKQIELEEKEIIRREKQYDAEVRKKADAERYAIETKAAADKQKAIWESEARAKEKELNGLAESASILAIGEAEAKAKEALANALKQYGEAAILTMLIEKYPDIVRAAAEPISNIDRITVIDGGNGSQGAAKVANYASQVLTATQEGLKETTGMDVTALIESFIGNKNIGSKLGALNDTLSADISADKEISPAAAGKEPESGVAVS
;
A
#
# COMPACT_ATOMS: atom_id res chain seq x y z
N MET A 1 -125.54 82.68 -48.29
CA MET A 1 -124.18 82.11 -48.19
C MET A 1 -123.89 81.75 -46.75
N THR A 2 -123.19 80.65 -46.48
CA THR A 2 -122.72 80.30 -45.13
C THR A 2 -121.36 80.95 -44.83
N VAL A 3 -121.00 81.06 -43.54
CA VAL A 3 -119.72 81.65 -43.09
C VAL A 3 -118.50 80.92 -43.71
N GLU A 4 -118.63 79.61 -43.96
CA GLU A 4 -117.58 78.78 -44.56
C GLU A 4 -117.40 79.03 -46.06
N GLU A 5 -118.49 79.29 -46.78
CA GLU A 5 -118.44 79.64 -48.20
C GLU A 5 -117.81 81.01 -48.42
N ILE A 6 -118.07 81.98 -47.53
CA ILE A 6 -117.45 83.31 -47.56
C ILE A 6 -115.94 83.21 -47.32
N TYR A 7 -115.51 82.32 -46.40
CA TYR A 7 -114.08 82.13 -46.11
C TYR A 7 -113.34 81.38 -47.23
N LYS A 8 -113.94 80.31 -47.78
CA LYS A 8 -113.34 79.50 -48.85
C LYS A 8 -113.36 80.17 -50.22
N ASN A 9 -114.42 80.94 -50.53
CA ASN A 9 -114.66 81.54 -51.84
C ASN A 9 -115.00 83.04 -51.73
N ARG A 10 -114.01 83.85 -51.33
CA ARG A 10 -114.14 85.31 -51.12
C ARG A 10 -114.54 86.07 -52.39
N ASP A 11 -114.14 85.59 -53.56
CA ASP A 11 -114.42 86.23 -54.84
C ASP A 11 -115.92 86.19 -55.19
N LYS A 12 -116.58 85.07 -54.90
CA LYS A 12 -118.02 84.88 -55.17
C LYS A 12 -118.87 85.80 -54.29
N PHE A 13 -118.51 85.91 -53.00
CA PHE A 13 -119.18 86.84 -52.08
C PHE A 13 -119.03 88.30 -52.53
N SER A 14 -117.83 88.69 -52.97
CA SER A 14 -117.56 90.05 -53.46
C SER A 14 -118.43 90.42 -54.67
N GLN A 15 -118.67 89.46 -55.58
CA GLN A 15 -119.51 89.66 -56.76
C GLN A 15 -121.00 89.80 -56.42
N GLU A 16 -121.53 88.98 -55.52
CA GLU A 16 -122.95 89.04 -55.11
C GLU A 16 -123.28 90.37 -54.40
N VAL A 17 -122.40 90.83 -53.50
CA VAL A 17 -122.57 92.13 -52.81
C VAL A 17 -122.48 93.30 -53.79
N GLN A 18 -121.53 93.26 -54.73
CA GLN A 18 -121.41 94.28 -55.77
C GLN A 18 -122.67 94.35 -56.63
N ALA A 19 -123.25 93.21 -57.02
CA ALA A 19 -124.45 93.17 -57.85
C ALA A 19 -125.66 93.82 -57.16
N VAL A 20 -125.88 93.55 -55.87
CA VAL A 20 -127.00 94.12 -55.10
C VAL A 20 -126.77 95.61 -54.82
N ALA A 21 -125.58 95.98 -54.33
CA ALA A 21 -125.27 97.36 -53.97
C ALA A 21 -125.20 98.31 -55.18
N SER A 22 -124.82 97.80 -56.36
CA SER A 22 -124.76 98.60 -57.59
C SER A 22 -126.14 99.13 -57.99
N VAL A 23 -127.22 98.39 -57.76
CA VAL A 23 -128.58 98.81 -58.13
C VAL A 23 -129.08 99.95 -57.23
N ASP A 24 -128.78 99.89 -55.93
CA ASP A 24 -129.24 100.91 -54.97
C ASP A 24 -128.39 102.19 -55.01
N LEU A 25 -127.07 102.06 -55.17
CA LEU A 25 -126.19 103.22 -55.34
C LEU A 25 -126.44 103.93 -56.67
N ALA A 26 -126.80 103.21 -57.73
CA ALA A 26 -127.18 103.80 -59.01
C ALA A 26 -128.40 104.73 -58.90
N LYS A 27 -129.40 104.41 -58.05
CA LYS A 27 -130.56 105.29 -57.79
C LYS A 27 -130.18 106.60 -57.10
N MET A 28 -129.05 106.61 -56.39
CA MET A 28 -128.48 107.81 -55.76
C MET A 28 -127.45 108.52 -56.66
N GLY A 29 -127.20 108.02 -57.87
CA GLY A 29 -126.24 108.58 -58.83
C GLY A 29 -124.77 108.19 -58.57
N LEU A 30 -124.50 107.16 -57.77
CA LEU A 30 -123.16 106.69 -57.44
C LEU A 30 -122.85 105.35 -58.15
N VAL A 31 -121.59 105.14 -58.57
CA VAL A 31 -121.13 103.91 -59.23
C VAL A 31 -119.96 103.29 -58.46
N ILE A 32 -120.04 101.98 -58.17
CA ILE A 32 -118.95 101.23 -57.55
C ILE A 32 -117.90 100.89 -58.62
N VAL A 33 -116.67 101.37 -58.46
CA VAL A 33 -115.54 101.06 -59.37
C VAL A 33 -114.86 99.75 -59.00
N SER A 34 -114.65 99.48 -57.71
CA SER A 34 -114.07 98.22 -57.23
C SER A 34 -114.56 97.91 -55.82
N PHE A 35 -114.74 96.61 -55.54
CA PHE A 35 -115.06 96.09 -54.23
C PHE A 35 -114.11 94.92 -53.93
N THR A 36 -113.39 94.99 -52.82
CA THR A 36 -112.45 93.94 -52.40
C THR A 36 -112.61 93.70 -50.92
N VAL A 37 -112.79 92.44 -50.54
CA VAL A 37 -112.87 92.04 -49.14
C VAL A 37 -111.48 92.13 -48.52
N LYS A 38 -111.31 93.02 -47.55
CA LYS A 38 -110.04 93.22 -46.86
C LYS A 38 -109.78 92.13 -45.82
N GLU A 39 -110.77 91.87 -44.97
CA GLU A 39 -110.65 90.93 -43.87
C GLU A 39 -112.03 90.35 -43.53
N VAL A 40 -112.06 89.08 -43.13
CA VAL A 40 -113.26 88.41 -42.63
C VAL A 40 -112.90 87.92 -41.24
N THR A 41 -113.43 88.59 -40.23
CA THR A 41 -113.26 88.26 -38.82
C THR A 41 -114.55 87.71 -38.26
N ASP A 42 -114.42 86.82 -37.27
CA ASP A 42 -115.54 86.30 -36.50
C ASP A 42 -115.32 86.63 -35.03
N GLU A 43 -116.33 87.22 -34.37
CA GLU A 43 -116.28 87.56 -32.94
C GLU A 43 -116.33 86.32 -32.05
N ASN A 44 -116.94 85.22 -32.52
CA ASN A 44 -117.11 83.98 -31.76
C ASN A 44 -115.97 82.96 -31.98
N GLY A 45 -114.97 83.27 -32.79
CA GLY A 45 -113.76 82.45 -32.99
C GLY A 45 -113.96 81.12 -33.75
N TYR A 46 -115.06 80.95 -34.48
CA TYR A 46 -115.38 79.75 -35.26
C TYR A 46 -114.32 79.42 -36.32
N LEU A 47 -113.79 80.45 -37.00
CA LEU A 47 -112.80 80.29 -38.08
C LEU A 47 -111.46 79.77 -37.55
N ASP A 48 -111.03 80.25 -36.38
CA ASP A 48 -109.80 79.77 -35.73
C ASP A 48 -109.98 78.32 -35.26
N ALA A 49 -111.13 78.00 -34.67
CA ALA A 49 -111.47 76.64 -34.23
C ALA A 49 -111.49 75.64 -35.40
N LEU A 50 -111.89 76.06 -36.61
CA LEU A 50 -111.87 75.22 -37.81
C LEU A 50 -110.43 74.86 -38.25
N GLY A 51 -109.46 75.75 -38.01
CA GLY A 51 -108.05 75.55 -38.36
C GLY A 51 -107.25 74.71 -37.35
N GLN A 52 -107.60 74.76 -36.06
CA GLN A 52 -106.87 74.08 -34.97
C GLN A 52 -106.66 72.57 -35.20
N PRO A 53 -107.66 71.76 -35.63
CA PRO A 53 -107.47 70.33 -35.87
C PRO A 53 -106.45 70.05 -36.96
N ARG A 54 -106.46 70.84 -38.04
CA ARG A 54 -105.55 70.66 -39.17
C ARG A 54 -104.12 71.02 -38.79
N ILE A 55 -103.93 72.10 -38.02
CA ILE A 55 -102.62 72.49 -37.50
C ILE A 55 -102.07 71.42 -36.54
N ALA A 56 -102.92 70.89 -35.65
CA ALA A 56 -102.53 69.83 -34.72
C ALA A 56 -102.17 68.52 -35.46
N GLN A 57 -102.89 68.16 -36.53
CA GLN A 57 -102.55 67.03 -37.41
C GLN A 57 -101.18 67.23 -38.06
N VAL A 58 -100.97 68.36 -38.74
CA VAL A 58 -99.69 68.65 -39.42
C VAL A 58 -98.52 68.67 -38.44
N LYS A 59 -98.69 69.25 -37.24
CA LYS A 59 -97.66 69.23 -36.19
C LYS A 59 -97.38 67.80 -35.71
N ARG A 60 -98.41 66.99 -35.49
CA ARG A 60 -98.25 65.59 -35.09
C ARG A 60 -97.51 64.79 -36.16
N ASP A 61 -97.91 64.93 -37.41
CA ASP A 61 -97.31 64.22 -38.53
C ASP A 61 -95.85 64.64 -38.73
N ALA A 62 -95.55 65.93 -38.59
CA ALA A 62 -94.18 66.45 -38.62
C ALA A 62 -93.33 65.87 -37.47
N HIS A 63 -93.86 65.79 -36.25
CA HIS A 63 -93.16 65.19 -35.13
C HIS A 63 -92.95 63.68 -35.29
N ILE A 64 -93.94 62.97 -35.85
CA ILE A 64 -93.81 61.53 -36.16
C ILE A 64 -92.72 61.33 -37.21
N ALA A 65 -92.74 62.11 -38.30
CA ALA A 65 -91.72 62.03 -39.34
C ALA A 65 -90.31 62.33 -38.82
N GLN A 66 -90.18 63.32 -37.93
CA GLN A 66 -88.89 63.62 -37.28
C GLN A 66 -88.43 62.47 -36.37
N ALA A 67 -89.32 61.92 -35.56
CA ALA A 67 -89.00 60.80 -34.67
C ALA A 67 -88.64 59.52 -35.46
N GLU A 68 -89.32 59.26 -36.58
CA GLU A 68 -89.01 58.14 -37.47
C GLU A 68 -87.65 58.32 -38.15
N ALA A 69 -87.34 59.52 -38.66
CA ALA A 69 -86.04 59.83 -39.25
C ALA A 69 -84.90 59.70 -38.22
N ASP A 70 -85.09 60.19 -36.99
CA ASP A 70 -84.13 60.04 -35.90
C ASP A 70 -83.95 58.56 -35.50
N LYS A 71 -85.05 57.80 -35.42
CA LYS A 71 -85.02 56.36 -35.14
C LYS A 71 -84.24 55.62 -36.23
N GLU A 72 -84.53 55.89 -37.49
CA GLU A 72 -83.85 55.24 -38.62
C GLU A 72 -82.35 55.57 -38.62
N THR A 73 -82.00 56.83 -38.36
CA THR A 73 -80.60 57.27 -38.25
C THR A 73 -79.88 56.55 -37.12
N ARG A 74 -80.51 56.40 -35.94
CA ARG A 74 -79.93 55.64 -34.82
C ARG A 74 -79.75 54.16 -35.16
N ILE A 75 -80.72 53.53 -35.82
CA ILE A 75 -80.63 52.11 -36.20
C ILE A 75 -79.49 51.91 -37.19
N LYS A 76 -79.43 52.72 -38.25
CA LYS A 76 -78.35 52.64 -39.25
C LYS A 76 -76.98 52.90 -38.63
N ARG A 77 -76.87 53.87 -37.71
CA ARG A 77 -75.63 54.13 -36.98
C ARG A 77 -75.24 52.94 -36.10
N ALA A 78 -76.18 52.37 -35.36
CA ALA A 78 -75.91 51.21 -34.50
C ALA A 78 -75.49 49.98 -35.31
N GLN A 79 -76.12 49.74 -36.47
CA GLN A 79 -75.75 48.67 -37.39
C GLN A 79 -74.34 48.88 -37.97
N ALA A 80 -74.04 50.07 -38.49
CA ALA A 80 -72.72 50.39 -39.02
C ALA A 80 -71.62 50.27 -37.94
N GLU A 81 -71.93 50.66 -36.70
CA GLU A 81 -70.99 50.55 -35.58
C GLU A 81 -70.81 49.08 -35.14
N GLN A 82 -71.86 48.27 -35.17
CA GLN A 82 -71.77 46.83 -34.92
C GLN A 82 -70.92 46.12 -35.97
N GLU A 83 -71.17 46.37 -37.26
CA GLU A 83 -70.38 45.81 -38.37
C GLU A 83 -68.91 46.24 -38.29
N SER A 84 -68.65 47.51 -37.96
CA SER A 84 -67.29 48.02 -37.77
C SER A 84 -66.58 47.29 -36.63
N LYS A 85 -67.24 47.12 -35.48
CA LYS A 85 -66.67 46.41 -34.33
C LYS A 85 -66.45 44.92 -34.62
N GLU A 86 -67.37 44.29 -35.34
CA GLU A 86 -67.22 42.88 -35.73
C GLU A 86 -65.99 42.70 -36.64
N ALA A 87 -65.81 43.58 -37.62
CA ALA A 87 -64.62 43.57 -38.48
C ALA A 87 -63.32 43.83 -37.68
N GLU A 88 -63.33 44.75 -36.71
CA GLU A 88 -62.19 45.01 -35.82
C GLU A 88 -61.85 43.79 -34.96
N ILE A 89 -62.84 43.17 -34.33
CA ILE A 89 -62.67 41.96 -33.50
C ILE A 89 -62.15 40.80 -34.35
N LEU A 90 -62.67 40.60 -35.55
CA LEU A 90 -62.21 39.56 -36.46
C LEU A 90 -60.74 39.77 -36.84
N ARG A 91 -60.38 41.01 -37.19
CA ARG A 91 -58.98 41.39 -37.50
C ARG A 91 -58.07 41.13 -36.30
N GLU A 92 -58.46 41.57 -35.11
CA GLU A 92 -57.67 41.40 -33.89
C GLU A 92 -57.51 39.92 -33.52
N THR A 93 -58.57 39.13 -33.65
CA THR A 93 -58.54 37.68 -33.43
C THR A 93 -57.59 37.00 -34.41
N GLN A 94 -57.62 37.37 -35.69
CA GLN A 94 -56.70 36.83 -36.69
C GLN A 94 -55.23 37.19 -36.41
N ILE A 95 -54.97 38.44 -35.97
CA ILE A 95 -53.63 38.87 -35.57
C ILE A 95 -53.16 38.08 -34.35
N ALA A 96 -54.02 37.94 -33.33
CA ALA A 96 -53.71 37.18 -32.12
C ALA A 96 -53.44 35.69 -32.44
N GLU A 97 -54.25 35.09 -33.31
CA GLU A 97 -54.06 33.70 -33.75
C GLU A 97 -52.76 33.54 -34.55
N SER A 98 -52.47 34.46 -35.48
CA SER A 98 -51.22 34.46 -36.24
C SER A 98 -50.00 34.58 -35.33
N ASN A 99 -50.07 35.47 -34.33
CA ASN A 99 -49.02 35.64 -33.33
C ASN A 99 -48.84 34.36 -32.48
N LYS A 100 -49.92 33.77 -31.99
CA LYS A 100 -49.89 32.50 -31.27
C LYS A 100 -49.26 31.39 -32.11
N GLN A 101 -49.67 31.26 -33.37
CA GLN A 101 -49.11 30.26 -34.28
C GLN A 101 -47.61 30.51 -34.55
N LYS A 102 -47.21 31.76 -34.73
CA LYS A 102 -45.81 32.16 -34.89
C LYS A 102 -45.00 31.77 -33.65
N GLU A 103 -45.48 32.07 -32.45
CA GLU A 103 -44.79 31.72 -31.20
C GLU A 103 -44.68 30.21 -31.00
N LEU A 104 -45.74 29.44 -31.27
CA LEU A 104 -45.70 27.98 -31.21
C LEU A 104 -44.67 27.39 -32.19
N LYS A 105 -44.61 27.92 -33.42
CA LYS A 105 -43.60 27.50 -34.41
C LYS A 105 -42.18 27.87 -33.96
N LEU A 106 -41.98 29.07 -33.43
CA LEU A 106 -40.68 29.48 -32.90
C LEU A 106 -40.24 28.60 -31.72
N ALA A 107 -41.15 28.26 -30.81
CA ALA A 107 -40.88 27.37 -29.70
C ALA A 107 -40.54 25.94 -30.19
N ALA A 108 -41.28 25.42 -31.16
CA ALA A 108 -40.98 24.12 -31.78
C ALA A 108 -39.60 24.11 -32.46
N PHE A 109 -39.26 25.14 -33.23
CA PHE A 109 -37.93 25.25 -33.84
C PHE A 109 -36.81 25.39 -32.82
N ARG A 110 -37.02 26.12 -31.72
CA ARG A 110 -36.05 26.19 -30.62
C ARG A 110 -35.85 24.81 -29.99
N GLN A 111 -36.93 24.10 -29.69
CA GLN A 111 -36.85 22.75 -29.15
C GLN A 111 -36.09 21.81 -30.10
N GLU A 112 -36.37 21.88 -31.41
CA GLU A 112 -35.67 21.08 -32.42
C GLU A 112 -34.18 21.45 -32.51
N GLN A 113 -33.85 22.75 -32.50
CA GLN A 113 -32.47 23.24 -32.45
C GLN A 113 -31.74 22.78 -31.20
N ASP A 114 -32.37 22.86 -30.03
CA ASP A 114 -31.78 22.44 -28.76
C ASP A 114 -31.54 20.92 -28.74
N VAL A 115 -32.47 20.12 -29.26
CA VAL A 115 -32.29 18.67 -29.42
C VAL A 115 -31.17 18.35 -30.41
N ALA A 116 -31.13 19.04 -31.55
CA ALA A 116 -30.07 18.85 -32.55
C ALA A 116 -28.70 19.24 -31.99
N LYS A 117 -28.62 20.36 -31.26
CA LYS A 117 -27.42 20.82 -30.59
C LYS A 117 -26.98 19.87 -29.49
N ALA A 118 -27.88 19.43 -28.62
CA ALA A 118 -27.58 18.44 -27.59
C ALA A 118 -27.09 17.11 -28.20
N LYS A 119 -27.67 16.66 -29.31
CA LYS A 119 -27.17 15.49 -30.05
C LYS A 119 -25.76 15.73 -30.60
N ALA A 120 -25.50 16.89 -31.20
CA ALA A 120 -24.17 17.24 -31.72
C ALA A 120 -23.12 17.33 -30.59
N ASP A 121 -23.46 17.99 -29.48
CA ASP A 121 -22.59 18.12 -28.30
C ASP A 121 -22.30 16.75 -27.68
N ASN A 122 -23.32 15.88 -27.55
CA ASN A 122 -23.14 14.51 -27.07
C ASN A 122 -22.30 13.66 -28.03
N ALA A 123 -22.52 13.78 -29.34
CA ALA A 123 -21.71 13.08 -30.34
C ALA A 123 -20.24 13.54 -30.30
N TYR A 124 -20.01 14.85 -30.18
CA TYR A 124 -18.67 15.41 -30.01
C TYR A 124 -18.00 14.93 -28.71
N ALA A 125 -18.73 14.92 -27.60
CA ALA A 125 -18.23 14.44 -26.31
C ALA A 125 -17.89 12.94 -26.35
N LEU A 126 -18.72 12.12 -27.00
CA LEU A 126 -18.48 10.69 -27.21
C LEU A 126 -17.25 10.45 -28.08
N GLU A 127 -17.14 11.12 -29.22
CA GLU A 127 -15.99 11.01 -30.12
C GLU A 127 -14.70 11.43 -29.41
N LYS A 128 -14.74 12.54 -28.66
CA LYS A 128 -13.61 12.98 -27.85
C LYS A 128 -13.22 11.93 -26.81
N ALA A 129 -14.18 11.35 -26.09
CA ALA A 129 -13.91 10.29 -25.13
C ALA A 129 -13.32 9.04 -25.78
N GLN A 130 -13.77 8.67 -26.98
CA GLN A 130 -13.20 7.56 -27.76
C GLN A 130 -11.77 7.86 -28.19
N LEU A 131 -11.49 9.08 -28.67
CA LEU A 131 -10.14 9.53 -28.99
C LEU A 131 -9.23 9.51 -27.76
N ASP A 132 -9.73 9.95 -26.60
CA ASP A 132 -8.97 9.93 -25.34
C ASP A 132 -8.69 8.49 -24.87
N ILE A 133 -9.65 7.56 -25.02
CA ILE A 133 -9.44 6.12 -24.75
C ILE A 133 -8.35 5.57 -25.69
N LEU A 134 -8.43 5.88 -26.98
CA LEU A 134 -7.47 5.42 -27.98
C LEU A 134 -6.07 6.03 -27.76
N LEU A 135 -5.99 7.29 -27.35
CA LEU A 135 -4.74 7.94 -26.98
C LEU A 135 -4.12 7.26 -25.76
N LYS A 136 -4.92 7.03 -24.69
CA LYS A 136 -4.46 6.30 -23.51
C LYS A 136 -4.02 4.88 -23.82
N GLU A 137 -4.72 4.17 -24.69
CA GLU A 137 -4.32 2.83 -25.12
C GLU A 137 -2.97 2.87 -25.84
N LYS A 138 -2.76 3.86 -26.73
CA LYS A 138 -1.47 4.06 -27.38
C LYS A 138 -0.37 4.45 -26.40
N GLU A 139 -0.63 5.35 -25.45
CA GLU A 139 0.31 5.74 -24.39
C GLU A 139 0.69 4.54 -23.53
N MET A 140 -0.29 3.75 -23.06
CA MET A 140 -0.04 2.53 -22.29
C MET A 140 0.77 1.51 -23.08
N ASN A 141 0.55 1.36 -24.38
CA ASN A 141 1.35 0.47 -25.23
C ASN A 141 2.81 0.95 -25.35
N VAL A 142 3.03 2.26 -25.41
CA VAL A 142 4.39 2.84 -25.37
C VAL A 142 5.03 2.53 -24.01
N ASP A 143 4.33 2.80 -22.90
CA ASP A 143 4.81 2.51 -21.55
C ASP A 143 5.14 1.02 -21.35
N ILE A 144 4.27 0.11 -21.80
CA ILE A 144 4.53 -1.35 -21.76
C ILE A 144 5.79 -1.67 -22.55
N THR A 145 5.93 -1.12 -23.76
CA THR A 145 7.11 -1.36 -24.60
C THR A 145 8.39 -0.83 -23.94
N GLU A 146 8.34 0.34 -23.32
CA GLU A 146 9.45 0.90 -22.55
C GLU A 146 9.81 0.03 -21.35
N ARG A 147 8.82 -0.43 -20.58
CA ARG A 147 9.01 -1.34 -19.45
C ARG A 147 9.59 -2.68 -19.89
N VAL A 148 9.10 -3.27 -20.97
CA VAL A 148 9.64 -4.51 -21.54
C VAL A 148 11.09 -4.32 -21.96
N LYS A 149 11.42 -3.18 -22.61
CA LYS A 149 12.81 -2.86 -22.98
C LYS A 149 13.70 -2.64 -21.76
N GLN A 150 13.18 -2.03 -20.68
CA GLN A 150 13.91 -1.89 -19.41
C GLN A 150 14.20 -3.26 -18.80
N ILE A 151 13.20 -4.14 -18.71
CA ILE A 151 13.38 -5.51 -18.21
C ILE A 151 14.40 -6.26 -19.08
N GLU A 152 14.33 -6.15 -20.40
CA GLU A 152 15.30 -6.79 -21.30
C GLU A 152 16.72 -6.26 -21.10
N LEU A 153 16.87 -4.95 -20.85
CA LEU A 153 18.16 -4.35 -20.51
C LEU A 153 18.67 -4.84 -19.15
N GLU A 154 17.82 -4.86 -18.13
CA GLU A 154 18.14 -5.35 -16.78
C GLU A 154 18.53 -6.84 -16.82
N GLU A 155 17.80 -7.69 -17.55
CA GLU A 155 18.14 -9.09 -17.78
C GLU A 155 19.52 -9.22 -18.45
N LYS A 156 19.79 -8.42 -19.48
CA LYS A 156 21.11 -8.38 -20.13
C LYS A 156 22.22 -7.93 -19.18
N GLU A 157 21.94 -6.96 -18.30
CA GLU A 157 22.87 -6.51 -17.28
C GLU A 157 23.12 -7.58 -16.21
N ILE A 158 22.08 -8.29 -15.76
CA ILE A 158 22.20 -9.43 -14.85
C ILE A 158 23.07 -10.52 -15.49
N ILE A 159 22.81 -10.89 -16.74
CA ILE A 159 23.62 -11.90 -17.45
C ILE A 159 25.08 -11.44 -17.60
N ARG A 160 25.31 -10.17 -17.93
CA ARG A 160 26.68 -9.62 -18.00
C ARG A 160 27.34 -9.70 -16.63
N ARG A 161 26.63 -9.30 -15.57
CA ARG A 161 27.12 -9.28 -14.19
C ARG A 161 27.40 -10.70 -13.68
N GLU A 162 26.52 -11.65 -13.95
CA GLU A 162 26.71 -13.08 -13.65
C GLU A 162 27.95 -13.62 -14.36
N LYS A 163 28.12 -13.36 -15.67
CA LYS A 163 29.33 -13.75 -16.40
C LYS A 163 30.60 -13.10 -15.85
N GLN A 164 30.53 -11.85 -15.41
CA GLN A 164 31.65 -11.16 -14.76
C GLN A 164 31.98 -11.80 -13.42
N TYR A 165 30.99 -12.08 -12.58
CA TYR A 165 31.18 -12.77 -11.30
C TYR A 165 31.68 -14.19 -11.50
N ASP A 166 31.13 -14.97 -12.43
CA ASP A 166 31.60 -16.30 -12.75
C ASP A 166 33.06 -16.28 -13.22
N ALA A 167 33.42 -15.32 -14.07
CA ALA A 167 34.80 -15.16 -14.50
C ALA A 167 35.73 -14.75 -13.34
N GLU A 168 35.27 -13.88 -12.44
CA GLU A 168 36.05 -13.43 -11.28
C GLU A 168 36.21 -14.54 -10.24
N VAL A 169 35.12 -15.23 -9.88
CA VAL A 169 35.11 -16.36 -8.93
C VAL A 169 35.92 -17.52 -9.48
N ARG A 170 35.78 -17.87 -10.78
CA ARG A 170 36.62 -18.92 -11.39
C ARG A 170 38.09 -18.53 -11.38
N LYS A 171 38.44 -17.28 -11.73
CA LYS A 171 39.83 -16.82 -11.67
C LYS A 171 40.38 -16.81 -10.25
N LYS A 172 39.59 -16.40 -9.26
CA LYS A 172 39.96 -16.44 -7.83
C LYS A 172 40.14 -17.88 -7.37
N ALA A 173 39.20 -18.78 -7.69
CA ALA A 173 39.28 -20.19 -7.36
C ALA A 173 40.45 -20.90 -8.05
N ASP A 174 40.74 -20.59 -9.32
CA ASP A 174 41.91 -21.09 -10.04
C ASP A 174 43.22 -20.56 -9.43
N ALA A 175 43.25 -19.28 -9.03
CA ALA A 175 44.39 -18.68 -8.34
C ALA A 175 44.61 -19.30 -6.94
N GLU A 176 43.55 -19.53 -6.18
CA GLU A 176 43.61 -20.22 -4.88
C GLU A 176 44.04 -21.68 -5.05
N ARG A 177 43.50 -22.41 -6.04
CA ARG A 177 43.95 -23.78 -6.35
C ARG A 177 45.43 -23.79 -6.68
N TYR A 178 45.89 -22.89 -7.55
CA TYR A 178 47.29 -22.77 -7.91
C TYR A 178 48.17 -22.40 -6.70
N ALA A 179 47.72 -21.49 -5.82
CA ALA A 179 48.42 -21.14 -4.60
C ALA A 179 48.52 -22.32 -3.62
N ILE A 180 47.46 -23.12 -3.48
CA ILE A 180 47.46 -24.33 -2.63
C ILE A 180 48.37 -25.41 -3.24
N GLU A 181 48.29 -25.66 -4.55
CA GLU A 181 49.14 -26.64 -5.24
C GLU A 181 50.62 -26.26 -5.15
N THR A 182 50.96 -25.00 -5.40
CA THR A 182 52.34 -24.49 -5.27
C THR A 182 52.82 -24.53 -3.83
N LYS A 183 51.98 -24.17 -2.86
CA LYS A 183 52.31 -24.30 -1.43
C LYS A 183 52.50 -25.75 -1.02
N ALA A 184 51.62 -26.66 -1.42
CA ALA A 184 51.73 -28.08 -1.12
C ALA A 184 52.96 -28.71 -1.79
N ALA A 185 53.32 -28.30 -3.01
CA ALA A 185 54.55 -28.71 -3.68
C ALA A 185 55.79 -28.17 -2.95
N ALA A 186 55.75 -26.91 -2.51
CA ALA A 186 56.81 -26.31 -1.70
C ALA A 186 56.97 -27.01 -0.35
N ASP A 187 55.87 -27.33 0.34
CA ASP A 187 55.87 -28.05 1.61
C ASP A 187 56.40 -29.48 1.44
N LYS A 188 56.00 -30.18 0.35
CA LYS A 188 56.54 -31.49 0.00
C LYS A 188 58.05 -31.42 -0.26
N GLN A 189 58.51 -30.44 -1.02
CA GLN A 189 59.93 -30.25 -1.32
C GLN A 189 60.72 -29.91 -0.05
N LYS A 190 60.17 -29.05 0.81
CA LYS A 190 60.75 -28.73 2.12
C LYS A 190 60.85 -29.96 3.01
N ALA A 191 59.80 -30.78 3.08
CA ALA A 191 59.80 -32.03 3.85
C ALA A 191 60.84 -33.04 3.31
N ILE A 192 61.03 -33.12 1.99
CA ILE A 192 62.09 -33.94 1.38
C ILE A 192 63.46 -33.41 1.79
N TRP A 193 63.73 -32.12 1.63
CA TRP A 193 64.99 -31.52 2.04
C TRP A 193 65.27 -31.63 3.54
N GLU A 194 64.26 -31.46 4.39
CA GLU A 194 64.39 -31.68 5.83
C GLU A 194 64.65 -33.15 6.16
N SER A 195 64.01 -34.08 5.45
CA SER A 195 64.24 -35.52 5.62
C SER A 195 65.65 -35.92 5.14
N GLU A 196 66.11 -35.41 4.01
CA GLU A 196 67.47 -35.61 3.51
C GLU A 196 68.51 -34.95 4.43
N ALA A 197 68.23 -33.77 4.95
CA ALA A 197 69.09 -33.08 5.92
C ALA A 197 69.21 -33.90 7.22
N ARG A 198 68.08 -34.37 7.77
CA ARG A 198 68.08 -35.27 8.94
C ARG A 198 68.77 -36.60 8.67
N ALA A 199 68.60 -37.17 7.48
CA ALA A 199 69.27 -38.41 7.08
C ALA A 199 70.79 -38.21 7.02
N LYS A 200 71.25 -37.13 6.38
CA LYS A 200 72.68 -36.75 6.33
C LYS A 200 73.24 -36.42 7.71
N GLU A 201 72.48 -35.72 8.55
CA GLU A 201 72.87 -35.44 9.94
C GLU A 201 73.06 -36.75 10.72
N LYS A 202 72.12 -37.69 10.60
CA LYS A 202 72.22 -39.00 11.25
C LYS A 202 73.37 -39.84 10.70
N GLU A 203 73.63 -39.79 9.38
CA GLU A 203 74.76 -40.47 8.76
C GLU A 203 76.09 -39.89 9.24
N LEU A 204 76.23 -38.57 9.26
CA LEU A 204 77.41 -37.87 9.76
C LEU A 204 77.63 -38.13 11.26
N ASN A 205 76.57 -38.10 12.07
CA ASN A 205 76.65 -38.43 13.49
C ASN A 205 77.00 -39.91 13.68
N GLY A 206 76.43 -40.83 12.91
CA GLY A 206 76.78 -42.25 12.95
C GLY A 206 78.23 -42.53 12.53
N LEU A 207 78.74 -41.81 11.52
CA LEU A 207 80.16 -41.84 11.14
C LEU A 207 81.06 -41.26 12.23
N ALA A 208 80.66 -40.15 12.87
CA ALA A 208 81.40 -39.54 13.95
C ALA A 208 81.43 -40.44 15.21
N GLU A 209 80.29 -41.04 15.57
CA GLU A 209 80.18 -42.02 16.65
C GLU A 209 81.03 -43.26 16.35
N SER A 210 80.92 -43.82 15.14
CA SER A 210 81.74 -44.97 14.72
C SER A 210 83.23 -44.66 14.76
N ALA A 211 83.66 -43.50 14.25
CA ALA A 211 85.05 -43.05 14.32
C ALA A 211 85.51 -42.85 15.78
N SER A 212 84.64 -42.33 16.65
CA SER A 212 84.94 -42.17 18.08
C SER A 212 85.08 -43.52 18.80
N ILE A 213 84.21 -44.49 18.51
CA ILE A 213 84.27 -45.85 19.07
C ILE A 213 85.50 -46.59 18.54
N LEU A 214 85.84 -46.46 17.26
CA LEU A 214 87.07 -47.04 16.70
C LEU A 214 88.31 -46.42 17.36
N ALA A 215 88.35 -45.10 17.56
CA ALA A 215 89.46 -44.44 18.24
C ALA A 215 89.59 -44.87 19.71
N ILE A 216 88.47 -45.01 20.44
CA ILE A 216 88.46 -45.54 21.81
C ILE A 216 88.88 -47.02 21.80
N GLY A 217 88.38 -47.83 20.87
CA GLY A 217 88.73 -49.25 20.74
C GLY A 217 90.20 -49.47 20.41
N GLU A 218 90.80 -48.65 19.54
CA GLU A 218 92.24 -48.66 19.28
C GLU A 218 93.05 -48.19 20.50
N ALA A 219 92.57 -47.17 21.22
CA ALA A 219 93.21 -46.72 22.45
C ALA A 219 93.17 -47.80 23.54
N GLU A 220 92.05 -48.50 23.71
CA GLU A 220 91.91 -49.63 24.62
C GLU A 220 92.75 -50.84 24.19
N ALA A 221 92.81 -51.13 22.89
CA ALA A 221 93.66 -52.20 22.36
C ALA A 221 95.14 -51.92 22.65
N LYS A 222 95.62 -50.70 22.36
CA LYS A 222 96.98 -50.26 22.69
C LYS A 222 97.24 -50.28 24.20
N ALA A 223 96.27 -49.87 25.02
CA ALA A 223 96.38 -49.93 26.48
C ALA A 223 96.46 -51.37 26.99
N LYS A 224 95.63 -52.29 26.48
CA LYS A 224 95.66 -53.72 26.83
C LYS A 224 96.93 -54.41 26.35
N GLU A 225 97.45 -54.04 25.18
CA GLU A 225 98.70 -54.58 24.64
C GLU A 225 99.92 -54.09 25.44
N ALA A 226 99.93 -52.81 25.86
CA ALA A 226 100.92 -52.29 26.79
C ALA A 226 100.84 -53.00 28.16
N LEU A 227 99.64 -53.27 28.65
CA LEU A 227 99.41 -54.02 29.89
C LEU A 227 99.84 -55.49 29.75
N ALA A 228 99.62 -56.12 28.60
CA ALA A 228 100.09 -57.47 28.29
C ALA A 228 101.62 -57.57 28.17
N ASN A 229 102.28 -56.55 27.61
CA ASN A 229 103.74 -56.47 27.55
C ASN A 229 104.36 -56.22 28.93
N ALA A 230 103.71 -55.42 29.77
CA ALA A 230 104.09 -55.29 31.18
C ALA A 230 103.97 -56.64 31.89
N LEU A 231 102.85 -57.37 31.74
CA LEU A 231 102.62 -58.67 32.36
C LEU A 231 103.61 -59.76 31.91
N LYS A 232 104.16 -59.69 30.68
CA LYS A 232 105.20 -60.63 30.23
C LYS A 232 106.58 -60.42 30.84
N GLN A 233 106.93 -59.19 31.23
CA GLN A 233 108.25 -58.89 31.81
C GLN A 233 108.31 -59.16 33.32
N TYR A 234 107.15 -59.23 34.00
CA TYR A 234 107.07 -59.60 35.41
C TYR A 234 106.80 -61.11 35.57
N GLY A 235 107.87 -61.91 35.50
CA GLY A 235 107.82 -63.36 35.73
C GLY A 235 107.26 -63.72 37.12
N GLU A 236 106.47 -64.81 37.17
CA GLU A 236 105.85 -65.61 38.26
C GLU A 236 105.60 -64.99 39.66
N ALA A 237 106.48 -64.13 40.19
CA ALA A 237 106.33 -63.46 41.48
C ALA A 237 105.31 -62.30 41.49
N ALA A 238 104.99 -61.69 40.34
CA ALA A 238 103.96 -60.64 40.27
C ALA A 238 102.53 -61.19 40.27
N ILE A 239 102.32 -62.43 39.77
CA ILE A 239 101.02 -63.10 39.80
C ILE A 239 100.59 -63.32 41.25
N LEU A 240 101.51 -63.70 42.14
CA LEU A 240 101.21 -63.93 43.55
C LEU A 240 100.86 -62.63 44.30
N THR A 241 101.58 -61.54 44.02
CA THR A 241 101.34 -60.23 44.69
C THR A 241 100.04 -59.59 44.20
N MET A 242 99.77 -59.63 42.88
CA MET A 242 98.54 -59.08 42.31
C MET A 242 97.30 -59.93 42.69
N LEU A 243 97.46 -61.24 42.89
CA LEU A 243 96.40 -62.10 43.42
C LEU A 243 96.12 -61.80 44.90
N ILE A 244 97.13 -61.45 45.71
CA ILE A 244 96.94 -60.99 47.10
C ILE A 244 96.26 -59.62 47.14
N GLU A 245 96.59 -58.68 46.24
CA GLU A 245 95.93 -57.37 46.16
C GLU A 245 94.48 -57.46 45.67
N LYS A 246 94.17 -58.38 44.75
CA LYS A 246 92.78 -58.65 44.30
C LYS A 246 92.03 -59.64 45.20
N TYR A 247 92.69 -60.25 46.17
CA TYR A 247 92.08 -61.21 47.11
C TYR A 247 90.90 -60.60 47.91
N PRO A 248 90.98 -59.35 48.42
CA PRO A 248 89.84 -58.72 49.09
C PRO A 248 88.62 -58.54 48.18
N ASP A 249 88.81 -58.25 46.89
CA ASP A 249 87.72 -58.11 45.93
C ASP A 249 87.04 -59.45 45.63
N ILE A 250 87.82 -60.54 45.52
CA ILE A 250 87.28 -61.90 45.35
C ILE A 250 86.55 -62.34 46.63
N VAL A 251 87.10 -62.06 47.81
CA VAL A 251 86.44 -62.35 49.10
C VAL A 251 85.15 -61.54 49.23
N ARG A 252 85.11 -60.28 48.78
CA ARG A 252 83.89 -59.46 48.78
C ARG A 252 82.82 -59.99 47.82
N ALA A 253 83.19 -60.37 46.60
CA ALA A 253 82.27 -60.99 45.64
C ALA A 253 81.80 -62.40 46.06
N ALA A 254 82.65 -63.17 46.77
CA ALA A 254 82.29 -64.47 47.33
C ALA A 254 81.49 -64.36 48.65
N ALA A 255 81.60 -63.25 49.38
CA ALA A 255 80.84 -62.97 50.60
C ALA A 255 79.50 -62.27 50.32
N GLU A 256 79.29 -61.70 49.13
CA GLU A 256 78.03 -61.08 48.70
C GLU A 256 76.80 -62.01 48.89
N PRO A 257 76.88 -63.33 48.62
CA PRO A 257 75.77 -64.25 48.90
C PRO A 257 75.59 -64.62 50.38
N ILE A 258 76.61 -64.46 51.24
CA ILE A 258 76.53 -64.77 52.68
C ILE A 258 76.14 -63.53 53.50
N SER A 259 76.52 -62.32 53.06
CA SER A 259 76.05 -61.05 53.64
C SER A 259 74.55 -60.80 53.43
N ASN A 260 73.91 -61.53 52.52
CA ASN A 260 72.46 -61.43 52.24
C ASN A 260 71.59 -62.39 53.11
N ILE A 261 72.12 -62.97 54.19
CA ILE A 261 71.36 -63.88 55.08
C ILE A 261 71.51 -63.46 56.56
N ASP A 262 70.71 -62.49 57.01
CA ASP A 262 70.75 -61.94 58.38
C ASP A 262 69.84 -62.65 59.40
N ARG A 263 69.09 -63.69 59.01
CA ARG A 263 68.31 -64.49 59.99
C ARG A 263 67.95 -65.88 59.49
N ILE A 264 68.68 -66.88 59.99
CA ILE A 264 68.23 -68.27 60.03
C ILE A 264 67.47 -68.49 61.36
N THR A 265 66.22 -68.95 61.31
CA THR A 265 65.54 -69.47 62.50
C THR A 265 64.59 -70.58 62.09
N VAL A 266 64.76 -71.73 62.72
CA VAL A 266 64.08 -73.00 62.48
C VAL A 266 62.79 -73.06 63.33
N ILE A 267 61.66 -73.33 62.65
CA ILE A 267 60.48 -74.15 63.00
C ILE A 267 59.93 -74.15 64.46
N ASP A 268 58.62 -73.84 64.53
CA ASP A 268 57.55 -74.34 65.43
C ASP A 268 57.41 -73.79 66.87
N GLY A 269 56.15 -73.57 67.24
CA GLY A 269 55.68 -72.93 68.46
C GLY A 269 54.33 -72.25 68.21
N GLY A 270 53.31 -73.05 67.97
CA GLY A 270 51.95 -72.58 67.73
C GLY A 270 51.40 -71.63 68.80
N ASN A 271 50.44 -70.82 68.33
CA ASN A 271 49.38 -70.17 69.08
C ASN A 271 49.77 -68.99 70.00
N GLY A 272 49.53 -67.76 69.51
CA GLY A 272 49.36 -66.61 70.39
C GLY A 272 49.65 -65.23 69.80
N SER A 273 48.57 -64.50 69.53
CA SER A 273 48.48 -63.04 69.69
C SER A 273 49.23 -62.10 68.73
N GLN A 274 48.47 -61.64 67.74
CA GLN A 274 48.46 -60.25 67.23
C GLN A 274 49.77 -59.67 66.66
N GLY A 275 49.90 -59.87 65.35
CA GLY A 275 50.49 -58.93 64.39
C GLY A 275 49.63 -58.86 63.12
N ALA A 276 48.31 -58.82 63.32
CA ALA A 276 47.27 -58.94 62.32
C ALA A 276 47.12 -57.68 61.44
N ALA A 277 48.04 -57.42 60.50
CA ALA A 277 47.76 -56.41 59.46
C ALA A 277 48.62 -56.43 58.17
N LYS A 278 49.84 -57.01 58.14
CA LYS A 278 50.77 -56.73 57.01
C LYS A 278 51.08 -57.87 56.04
N VAL A 279 50.84 -59.14 56.39
CA VAL A 279 51.13 -60.28 55.47
C VAL A 279 49.91 -60.68 54.63
N ALA A 280 48.70 -60.41 55.10
CA ALA A 280 47.47 -60.66 54.34
C ALA A 280 47.33 -59.76 53.08
N ASN A 281 47.94 -58.57 53.07
CA ASN A 281 47.84 -57.64 51.93
C ASN A 281 48.87 -57.87 50.82
N TYR A 282 50.01 -58.49 51.12
CA TYR A 282 51.04 -58.74 50.10
C TYR A 282 50.65 -59.89 49.17
N ALA A 283 49.96 -60.91 49.69
CA ALA A 283 49.41 -62.00 48.90
C ALA A 283 48.18 -61.58 48.05
N SER A 284 47.40 -60.58 48.50
CA SER A 284 46.30 -60.03 47.71
C SER A 284 46.79 -59.17 46.54
N GLN A 285 47.90 -58.44 46.71
CA GLN A 285 48.47 -57.59 45.64
C GLN A 285 49.01 -58.37 44.45
N VAL A 286 49.58 -59.55 44.69
CA VAL A 286 50.09 -60.42 43.61
C VAL A 286 48.94 -61.05 42.80
N LEU A 287 47.78 -61.30 43.43
CA LEU A 287 46.60 -61.79 42.71
C LEU A 287 45.91 -60.69 41.88
N THR A 288 45.99 -59.42 42.28
CA THR A 288 45.52 -58.30 41.46
C THR A 288 46.38 -58.10 40.20
N ALA A 289 47.69 -58.32 40.30
CA ALA A 289 48.59 -58.27 39.13
C ALA A 289 48.31 -59.36 38.09
N THR A 290 47.62 -60.45 38.47
CA THR A 290 47.16 -61.47 37.52
C THR A 290 45.81 -61.16 36.87
N GLN A 291 44.99 -60.27 37.44
CA GLN A 291 43.79 -59.73 36.78
C GLN A 291 44.14 -58.65 35.73
N GLU A 292 45.39 -58.17 35.79
CA GLU A 292 46.05 -57.24 34.88
C GLU A 292 46.12 -57.74 33.41
N GLY A 293 46.03 -59.05 33.14
CA GLY A 293 46.09 -59.58 31.76
C GLY A 293 44.81 -59.42 30.91
N LEU A 294 43.64 -59.25 31.53
CA LEU A 294 42.36 -59.10 30.79
C LEU A 294 42.01 -57.63 30.50
N LYS A 295 42.49 -56.73 31.36
CA LYS A 295 42.48 -55.28 31.14
C LYS A 295 43.30 -54.87 29.91
N GLU A 296 44.34 -55.64 29.61
CA GLU A 296 45.27 -55.38 28.50
C GLU A 296 44.70 -55.76 27.11
N THR A 297 43.70 -56.65 27.04
CA THR A 297 43.11 -57.11 25.77
C THR A 297 41.84 -56.37 25.37
N THR A 298 41.17 -55.68 26.31
CA THR A 298 39.83 -55.12 26.04
C THR A 298 39.54 -53.78 26.74
N GLY A 299 40.42 -53.27 27.60
CA GLY A 299 40.27 -51.94 28.20
C GLY A 299 39.02 -51.73 29.07
N MET A 300 38.28 -52.79 29.41
CA MET A 300 37.04 -52.72 30.19
C MET A 300 37.26 -53.31 31.59
N ASP A 301 36.99 -52.50 32.62
CA ASP A 301 37.06 -52.90 34.04
C ASP A 301 35.66 -53.33 34.53
N VAL A 302 35.49 -54.64 34.66
CA VAL A 302 34.23 -55.33 35.01
C VAL A 302 33.77 -54.98 36.43
N THR A 303 34.68 -54.52 37.29
CA THR A 303 34.41 -54.17 38.70
C THR A 303 33.65 -52.84 38.81
N ALA A 304 34.00 -51.86 37.98
CA ALA A 304 33.38 -50.52 38.00
C ALA A 304 31.96 -50.50 37.40
N LEU A 305 31.69 -51.37 36.42
CA LEU A 305 30.35 -51.51 35.81
C LEU A 305 29.33 -52.12 36.78
N ILE A 306 29.78 -53.01 37.67
CA ILE A 306 28.90 -53.73 38.61
C ILE A 306 28.62 -52.88 39.85
N GLU A 307 29.59 -52.09 40.34
CA GLU A 307 29.39 -51.20 41.51
C GLU A 307 28.48 -50.00 41.21
N SER A 308 28.55 -49.42 40.00
CA SER A 308 27.66 -48.30 39.63
C SER A 308 26.19 -48.71 39.46
N PHE A 309 25.92 -50.00 39.19
CA PHE A 309 24.57 -50.50 38.91
C PHE A 309 23.88 -51.11 40.15
N ILE A 310 24.63 -51.52 41.17
CA ILE A 310 24.11 -52.28 42.32
C ILE A 310 24.20 -51.50 43.66
N GLY A 311 24.87 -50.35 43.69
CA GLY A 311 25.10 -49.51 44.87
C GLY A 311 23.97 -48.53 45.27
N ASN A 312 22.74 -49.04 45.42
CA ASN A 312 21.79 -48.66 46.48
C ASN A 312 21.02 -47.30 46.49
N LYS A 313 19.79 -47.42 45.99
CA LYS A 313 18.46 -46.86 46.38
C LYS A 313 18.26 -46.31 47.81
N ASN A 314 17.72 -45.08 47.90
CA ASN A 314 16.59 -44.61 48.74
C ASN A 314 16.50 -43.08 48.62
N ILE A 315 15.53 -42.50 47.90
CA ILE A 315 14.29 -41.94 48.48
C ILE A 315 13.24 -41.85 47.37
N GLY A 316 12.34 -42.84 47.37
CA GLY A 316 11.05 -42.81 46.67
C GLY A 316 9.98 -42.03 47.44
N SER A 317 10.35 -40.98 48.18
CA SER A 317 9.41 -40.18 48.98
C SER A 317 9.53 -38.66 48.76
N LYS A 318 10.13 -38.23 47.64
CA LYS A 318 10.01 -36.86 47.10
C LYS A 318 9.53 -36.83 45.64
N LEU A 319 8.68 -37.80 45.27
CA LEU A 319 7.64 -37.56 44.27
C LEU A 319 6.66 -36.55 44.86
N GLY A 320 6.26 -35.54 44.09
CA GLY A 320 4.94 -34.89 44.25
C GLY A 320 4.87 -33.50 44.90
N ALA A 321 5.98 -32.86 45.28
CA ALA A 321 5.93 -31.55 45.99
C ALA A 321 6.85 -30.43 45.42
N LEU A 322 7.52 -30.68 44.29
CA LEU A 322 8.14 -29.67 43.44
C LEU A 322 7.70 -30.07 42.03
N ASN A 323 7.07 -29.29 41.17
CA ASN A 323 6.95 -27.85 41.10
C ASN A 323 5.87 -27.61 40.04
N ASP A 324 4.67 -28.14 40.29
CA ASP A 324 3.36 -27.62 39.82
C ASP A 324 3.19 -26.10 40.14
N THR A 325 4.24 -25.46 40.64
CA THR A 325 4.40 -24.07 41.04
C THR A 325 5.24 -23.24 40.03
N LEU A 326 5.47 -23.72 38.79
CA LEU A 326 6.11 -22.89 37.73
C LEU A 326 5.17 -22.51 36.56
N SER A 327 3.96 -23.07 36.51
CA SER A 327 3.01 -22.86 35.40
C SER A 327 1.84 -21.94 35.74
N ALA A 328 1.82 -21.30 36.91
CA ALA A 328 0.76 -20.37 37.27
C ALA A 328 1.31 -19.26 38.15
N ASP A 329 0.93 -18.04 37.79
CA ASP A 329 0.88 -16.86 38.64
C ASP A 329 2.19 -16.11 38.86
N ILE A 330 2.49 -15.14 37.99
CA ILE A 330 1.93 -13.77 38.02
C ILE A 330 2.91 -12.86 38.77
N SER A 331 3.60 -12.08 37.93
CA SER A 331 3.69 -10.63 38.07
C SER A 331 4.63 -10.03 39.11
N ALA A 332 5.08 -8.84 38.73
CA ALA A 332 5.71 -7.82 39.54
C ALA A 332 7.23 -7.97 39.75
N ASP A 333 7.98 -7.45 38.78
CA ASP A 333 8.60 -6.12 38.91
C ASP A 333 9.31 -5.83 40.26
N LYS A 334 10.65 -5.91 40.27
CA LYS A 334 11.55 -5.02 41.04
C LYS A 334 13.02 -5.33 40.70
N GLU A 335 13.71 -4.46 39.96
CA GLU A 335 14.53 -3.36 40.49
C GLU A 335 15.82 -3.80 41.24
N ILE A 336 16.93 -3.26 40.72
CA ILE A 336 18.14 -2.78 41.44
C ILE A 336 19.24 -3.81 41.82
N SER A 337 20.37 -3.66 41.12
CA SER A 337 21.79 -3.64 41.55
C SER A 337 22.25 -4.41 42.80
N PRO A 338 23.51 -4.90 42.75
CA PRO A 338 24.40 -4.70 43.88
C PRO A 338 25.74 -4.04 43.49
N ALA A 339 26.08 -2.96 44.21
CA ALA A 339 27.45 -2.59 44.56
C ALA A 339 28.04 -3.68 45.51
N ALA A 340 29.34 -3.91 45.73
CA ALA A 340 30.53 -3.08 45.64
C ALA A 340 31.80 -3.97 45.75
N ALA A 341 32.89 -3.55 45.11
CA ALA A 341 34.30 -3.69 45.53
C ALA A 341 35.13 -2.93 44.46
N GLY A 342 35.78 -1.80 44.69
CA GLY A 342 36.57 -1.40 45.85
C GLY A 342 38.04 -1.33 45.43
N LYS A 343 38.45 -0.24 44.74
CA LYS A 343 39.81 0.34 44.73
C LYS A 343 39.84 1.63 43.90
N GLU A 344 39.77 2.72 44.65
CA GLU A 344 40.48 4.02 44.59
C GLU A 344 41.02 4.65 43.29
N PRO A 345 41.15 6.00 43.30
CA PRO A 345 40.94 6.89 42.15
C PRO A 345 42.25 7.52 41.65
N GLU A 346 42.20 8.22 40.50
CA GLU A 346 42.70 9.61 40.39
C GLU A 346 42.62 10.16 38.96
N SER A 347 42.14 11.41 38.89
CA SER A 347 42.32 12.42 37.82
C SER A 347 41.77 12.08 36.42
N GLY A 348 40.88 12.84 35.81
CA GLY A 348 40.64 14.28 35.91
C GLY A 348 41.07 14.95 34.61
N VAL A 349 40.16 15.75 34.05
CA VAL A 349 40.35 16.73 32.95
C VAL A 349 40.34 16.10 31.55
N ALA A 350 39.21 16.06 30.85
CA ALA A 350 38.46 17.16 30.23
C ALA A 350 39.08 17.68 28.91
N VAL A 351 38.14 17.97 28.00
CA VAL A 351 38.18 18.93 26.90
C VAL A 351 38.45 18.37 25.49
N SER A 352 37.37 18.50 24.71
CA SER A 352 37.24 18.61 23.25
C SER A 352 37.12 17.33 22.42
#